data_AF-A0A4Q9LTA3-F1
#
_entry.id   AF-A0A4Q9LTA3-F1
#
_cell.length_a   1.000
_cell.length_b   1.000
_cell.length_c   1.000
_cell.angle_alpha   90.00
_cell.angle_beta   90.00
_cell.angle_gamma   90.00
#
_symmetry.space_group_name_H-M   'P 1'
#
loop_
_entity.id
_entity.type
_entity.pdbx_description
1 polymer ?
#
loop_
_entity_poly.entity_id
_entity_poly.type
_entity_poly.pdbx_seq_one_letter_code
_entity_poly.pdbx_strand_id
1 'polypeptide(L)'
;MFFHIIFCLCSLQENSEILLTDPTIAENTHIDLICLRRSNSYVENYLKKIDFRISKEKLEEIGSIICFCMELSENYNDKSDYDYLLLYVSSIFYIIFISDAIHYFQCNPELFFNVSTFLKLYKYLNQVQNHESFLVNLTLDFLINKPEFMSLLKYRGLESDIDSIKKMLPELTLNIKRSCTQNSRLDVDIWENIQINLDIHNPVSFRLSEYLQNASFERIFIFFLKIKTDVALINITALWDVDPEIKPYKLIIDQKFLDEIFLTEEWFRKKYSAMVNQNSAAELMKLVLEPFIDGVLMDKKSLECIFGLSRKDFSNTSTLVDEKFPQILLELFAEKTNINLLKNLYCFLKKIIKPEIYNFIPIVICLKCLCFKQEFSSDMKLQRIILEIIFFIAILKRNNTEFEEIDIENRLQKEYLRFLKHDIIVKNIFCEKDTNGDPLISKIIPKTLNFLQTAVYVQYFADGKFLVLFSIALDTKHKEFNINMNDSFEKRMKKILICLMEDELKDLDLKGSVCVPSTESKSLLETAMTSTKPQGEIFEKQARVPSEGSNEIFKKDSDKEKVNLPISEENQKRLPETEKKESN
;
A
#
# COMPACT_ATOMS: atom_id res chain seq x y z
N MET A 1 2.14 21.28 -16.19
CA MET A 1 0.98 20.42 -16.46
C MET A 1 -0.16 20.74 -15.50
N PHE A 2 -0.54 22.01 -15.46
CA PHE A 2 -1.30 22.61 -14.37
C PHE A 2 -2.77 22.18 -14.38
N PHE A 3 -3.30 21.75 -15.53
CA PHE A 3 -4.72 21.52 -15.70
C PHE A 3 -5.09 20.30 -16.57
N HIS A 4 -4.16 19.34 -16.69
CA HIS A 4 -4.17 18.35 -17.77
C HIS A 4 -4.95 17.06 -17.55
N ILE A 5 -5.27 16.70 -16.33
CA ILE A 5 -5.52 15.28 -16.06
C ILE A 5 -7.00 14.89 -16.29
N ILE A 6 -7.73 15.66 -17.09
CA ILE A 6 -9.12 15.31 -17.42
C ILE A 6 -9.19 14.34 -18.62
N PHE A 7 -8.10 14.18 -19.40
CA PHE A 7 -8.02 13.13 -20.43
C PHE A 7 -7.98 11.70 -19.87
N CYS A 8 -7.64 11.55 -18.61
CA CYS A 8 -7.52 10.29 -17.85
C CYS A 8 -8.85 9.56 -17.65
N LEU A 9 -9.90 10.20 -18.10
CA LEU A 9 -11.29 9.88 -17.86
C LEU A 9 -12.00 9.67 -19.18
N CYS A 10 -11.41 10.00 -20.33
CA CYS A 10 -11.96 9.55 -21.61
C CYS A 10 -11.82 8.01 -21.80
N SER A 11 -11.28 7.31 -20.79
CA SER A 11 -10.79 5.95 -20.78
C SER A 11 -11.55 4.97 -19.86
N LEU A 12 -12.76 5.28 -19.40
CA LEU A 12 -13.54 4.35 -18.57
C LEU A 12 -15.00 4.36 -19.04
N GLN A 13 -15.54 3.23 -19.50
CA GLN A 13 -16.84 3.13 -20.18
C GLN A 13 -18.07 3.61 -19.39
N GLU A 14 -19.08 3.93 -20.21
CA GLU A 14 -20.51 4.13 -19.94
C GLU A 14 -21.06 3.29 -18.77
N ASN A 15 -21.89 3.96 -17.96
CA ASN A 15 -22.69 3.43 -16.85
C ASN A 15 -21.94 2.87 -15.63
N SER A 16 -20.64 3.11 -15.48
CA SER A 16 -19.91 2.76 -14.26
C SER A 16 -19.86 3.92 -13.26
N GLU A 17 -20.26 3.65 -12.01
CA GLU A 17 -19.97 4.55 -10.89
C GLU A 17 -18.46 4.82 -10.88
N ILE A 18 -18.05 6.10 -10.90
CA ILE A 18 -16.65 6.45 -10.65
C ILE A 18 -16.20 5.72 -9.39
N LEU A 19 -15.16 4.91 -9.51
CA LEU A 19 -14.53 4.27 -8.37
C LEU A 19 -13.79 5.36 -7.63
N LEU A 20 -14.42 5.91 -6.59
CA LEU A 20 -13.79 6.89 -5.71
C LEU A 20 -12.99 6.21 -4.59
N THR A 21 -13.30 4.95 -4.32
CA THR A 21 -12.53 4.06 -3.46
C THR A 21 -11.85 3.01 -4.31
N ASP A 22 -10.63 2.65 -3.93
CA ASP A 22 -9.91 1.56 -4.56
C ASP A 22 -10.72 0.24 -4.50
N PRO A 23 -10.86 -0.49 -5.62
CA PRO A 23 -11.70 -1.69 -5.65
C PRO A 23 -11.06 -2.91 -4.96
N THR A 24 -9.77 -2.88 -4.63
CA THR A 24 -9.07 -3.92 -3.86
C THR A 24 -8.92 -3.59 -2.38
N ILE A 25 -9.34 -2.39 -1.95
CA ILE A 25 -9.50 -2.04 -0.52
C ILE A 25 -10.93 -2.37 -0.09
N ALA A 26 -11.13 -3.60 0.40
CA ALA A 26 -12.38 -4.05 0.99
C ALA A 26 -12.24 -4.11 2.52
N GLU A 27 -13.30 -3.73 3.26
CA GLU A 27 -13.29 -3.71 4.74
C GLU A 27 -12.12 -2.89 5.34
N ASN A 28 -11.59 -1.91 4.58
CA ASN A 28 -10.42 -1.10 4.91
C ASN A 28 -9.14 -1.93 5.18
N THR A 29 -9.04 -3.12 4.59
CA THR A 29 -7.82 -3.94 4.64
C THR A 29 -6.92 -3.66 3.44
N HIS A 30 -5.61 -3.66 3.67
CA HIS A 30 -4.61 -3.45 2.64
C HIS A 30 -3.40 -4.38 2.82
N ILE A 31 -2.52 -4.38 1.82
CA ILE A 31 -1.21 -5.05 1.92
C ILE A 31 -0.25 -4.10 2.66
N ASP A 32 0.53 -4.63 3.58
CA ASP A 32 1.57 -3.91 4.30
C ASP A 32 2.94 -4.37 3.81
N LEU A 33 3.76 -3.42 3.32
CA LEU A 33 5.17 -3.64 3.01
C LEU A 33 6.05 -2.95 4.02
N ILE A 34 7.06 -3.66 4.53
CA ILE A 34 8.02 -3.08 5.45
C ILE A 34 9.08 -2.32 4.65
N CYS A 35 9.19 -1.01 4.90
CA CYS A 35 10.19 -0.16 4.31
C CYS A 35 11.49 -0.18 5.12
N LEU A 36 12.62 -0.27 4.44
CA LEU A 36 13.91 -0.03 5.07
C LEU A 36 14.05 1.44 5.42
N ARG A 37 14.63 1.72 6.58
CA ARG A 37 14.96 3.09 6.98
C ARG A 37 16.00 3.66 6.01
N ARG A 38 15.64 4.76 5.36
CA ARG A 38 16.50 5.48 4.41
C ARG A 38 16.42 6.97 4.67
N SER A 39 17.49 7.67 4.29
CA SER A 39 17.56 9.13 4.38
C SER A 39 17.80 9.69 2.99
N ASN A 40 17.06 10.74 2.66
CA ASN A 40 17.24 11.51 1.44
C ASN A 40 17.14 12.98 1.81
N SER A 41 18.27 13.68 1.73
CA SER A 41 18.37 15.08 2.16
C SER A 41 17.44 16.00 1.38
N TYR A 42 17.16 15.71 0.11
CA TYR A 42 16.21 16.49 -0.68
C TYR A 42 14.78 16.33 -0.15
N VAL A 43 14.34 15.08 0.07
CA VAL A 43 13.01 14.78 0.64
C VAL A 43 12.87 15.42 2.03
N GLU A 44 13.87 15.26 2.88
CA GLU A 44 13.85 15.82 4.24
C GLU A 44 13.77 17.35 4.23
N ASN A 45 14.53 18.01 3.35
CA ASN A 45 14.50 19.46 3.21
C ASN A 45 13.15 19.93 2.68
N TYR A 46 12.56 19.20 1.74
CA TYR A 46 11.24 19.53 1.21
C TYR A 46 10.13 19.35 2.25
N LEU A 47 10.12 18.25 3.00
CA LEU A 47 9.16 18.02 4.09
C LEU A 47 9.26 19.11 5.17
N LYS A 48 10.47 19.55 5.54
CA LYS A 48 10.68 20.70 6.44
C LYS A 48 10.18 22.02 5.86
N LYS A 49 10.21 22.18 4.53
CA LYS A 49 9.63 23.34 3.84
C LYS A 49 8.10 23.30 3.88
N ILE A 50 7.51 22.12 3.74
CA ILE A 50 6.06 21.90 3.87
C ILE A 50 5.58 22.20 5.30
N ASP A 51 6.21 21.58 6.30
CA ASP A 51 5.97 21.86 7.72
C ASP A 51 7.27 21.82 8.52
N PHE A 52 7.71 23.01 8.97
CA PHE A 52 8.93 23.17 9.75
C PHE A 52 8.84 22.56 11.16
N ARG A 53 7.64 22.18 11.62
CA ARG A 53 7.39 21.64 12.96
C ARG A 53 7.38 20.11 13.01
N ILE A 54 7.54 19.44 11.87
CA ILE A 54 7.61 17.98 11.82
C ILE A 54 8.71 17.45 12.75
N SER A 55 8.39 16.45 13.58
CA SER A 55 9.38 15.84 14.47
C SER A 55 10.44 15.09 13.66
N LYS A 56 11.62 14.90 14.26
CA LYS A 56 12.69 14.14 13.61
C LYS A 56 12.28 12.70 13.34
N GLU A 57 11.62 12.03 14.29
CA GLU A 57 11.20 10.64 14.06
C GLU A 57 10.21 10.54 12.90
N LYS A 58 9.23 11.45 12.84
CA LYS A 58 8.20 11.41 11.81
C LYS A 58 8.74 11.80 10.43
N LEU A 59 9.69 12.72 10.39
CA LEU A 59 10.43 13.07 9.17
C LEU A 59 11.19 11.85 8.61
N GLU A 60 11.88 11.09 9.46
CA GLU A 60 12.62 9.89 9.06
C GLU A 60 11.68 8.79 8.57
N GLU A 61 10.54 8.60 9.23
CA GLU A 61 9.50 7.64 8.86
C GLU A 61 8.91 7.95 7.48
N ILE A 62 8.32 9.15 7.32
CA ILE A 62 7.70 9.58 6.07
C ILE A 62 8.75 9.64 4.95
N GLY A 63 9.94 10.16 5.24
CA GLY A 63 11.04 10.21 4.29
C GLY A 63 11.45 8.83 3.77
N SER A 64 11.51 7.82 4.65
CA SER A 64 11.84 6.45 4.26
C SER A 64 10.78 5.82 3.36
N ILE A 65 9.49 6.02 3.68
CA ILE A 65 8.38 5.54 2.87
C ILE A 65 8.43 6.19 1.47
N ILE A 66 8.64 7.51 1.40
CA ILE A 66 8.78 8.23 0.12
C ILE A 66 9.96 7.67 -0.67
N CYS A 67 11.13 7.49 -0.06
CA CYS A 67 12.31 6.92 -0.75
C CYS A 67 11.98 5.55 -1.35
N PHE A 68 11.35 4.69 -0.56
CA PHE A 68 10.93 3.36 -1.01
C PHE A 68 9.99 3.43 -2.22
N CYS A 69 8.96 4.29 -2.17
CA CYS A 69 8.05 4.50 -3.30
C CYS A 69 8.77 5.05 -4.54
N MET A 70 9.76 5.92 -4.37
CA MET A 70 10.52 6.50 -5.46
C MET A 70 11.44 5.48 -6.14
N GLU A 71 12.07 4.60 -5.38
CA GLU A 71 12.89 3.50 -5.92
C GLU A 71 12.08 2.44 -6.67
N LEU A 72 10.84 2.20 -6.20
CA LEU A 72 9.90 1.41 -6.98
C LEU A 72 9.60 2.16 -8.29
N SER A 73 9.22 3.42 -8.20
CA SER A 73 8.91 4.30 -9.35
C SER A 73 10.06 4.43 -10.35
N GLU A 74 11.30 4.34 -9.89
CA GLU A 74 12.51 4.51 -10.69
C GLU A 74 12.60 3.56 -11.88
N ASN A 75 12.11 2.34 -11.67
CA ASN A 75 12.16 1.28 -12.66
C ASN A 75 11.04 1.42 -13.70
N TYR A 76 10.10 2.31 -13.42
CA TYR A 76 8.92 2.50 -14.24
C TYR A 76 8.91 3.87 -14.91
N ASN A 77 9.60 4.91 -14.42
CA ASN A 77 9.48 6.28 -14.92
C ASN A 77 10.78 6.85 -15.54
N ASP A 78 10.65 7.82 -16.46
CA ASP A 78 11.78 8.51 -17.09
C ASP A 78 12.36 9.56 -16.15
N LYS A 79 13.70 9.68 -16.12
CA LYS A 79 14.43 10.58 -15.21
C LYS A 79 14.02 12.06 -15.28
N SER A 80 13.45 12.51 -16.40
CA SER A 80 13.04 13.90 -16.59
C SER A 80 11.89 14.35 -15.68
N ASP A 81 11.05 13.43 -15.22
CA ASP A 81 9.84 13.75 -14.44
C ASP A 81 10.05 13.60 -12.92
N TYR A 82 11.27 13.26 -12.48
CA TYR A 82 11.53 12.81 -11.12
C TYR A 82 11.39 13.89 -10.06
N ASP A 83 11.81 15.12 -10.35
CA ASP A 83 11.75 16.20 -9.37
C ASP A 83 10.28 16.55 -9.05
N TYR A 84 9.46 16.68 -10.09
CA TYR A 84 8.02 16.87 -9.93
C TYR A 84 7.37 15.71 -9.18
N LEU A 85 7.71 14.49 -9.57
CA LEU A 85 7.22 13.26 -8.97
C LEU A 85 7.53 13.22 -7.46
N LEU A 86 8.77 13.53 -7.10
CA LEU A 86 9.23 13.51 -5.72
C LEU A 86 8.46 14.51 -4.86
N LEU A 87 8.26 15.74 -5.34
CA LEU A 87 7.52 16.77 -4.62
C LEU A 87 6.04 16.40 -4.44
N TYR A 88 5.43 15.85 -5.49
CA TYR A 88 4.03 15.40 -5.46
C TYR A 88 3.80 14.24 -4.50
N VAL A 89 4.58 13.16 -4.63
CA VAL A 89 4.52 12.00 -3.74
C VAL A 89 4.78 12.43 -2.30
N SER A 90 5.80 13.27 -2.07
CA SER A 90 6.11 13.77 -0.74
C SER A 90 4.96 14.54 -0.11
N SER A 91 4.24 15.35 -0.88
CA SER A 91 3.08 16.12 -0.39
C SER A 91 1.92 15.21 0.00
N ILE A 92 1.58 14.22 -0.83
CA ILE A 92 0.49 13.27 -0.52
C ILE A 92 0.84 12.42 0.70
N PHE A 93 2.04 11.86 0.73
CA PHE A 93 2.48 10.98 1.80
C PHE A 93 2.61 11.75 3.11
N TYR A 94 3.05 13.01 3.06
CA TYR A 94 2.99 13.90 4.22
C TYR A 94 1.57 14.00 4.78
N ILE A 95 0.56 14.29 3.95
CA ILE A 95 -0.83 14.45 4.41
C ILE A 95 -1.37 13.15 5.02
N ILE A 96 -1.10 12.01 4.39
CA ILE A 96 -1.59 10.71 4.85
C ILE A 96 -0.95 10.33 6.18
N PHE A 97 0.38 10.34 6.23
CA PHE A 97 1.10 9.74 7.33
C PHE A 97 1.33 10.68 8.52
N ILE A 98 1.28 12.02 8.37
CA ILE A 98 1.58 12.94 9.48
C ILE A 98 0.66 12.76 10.70
N SER A 99 -0.61 12.39 10.48
CA SER A 99 -1.60 12.14 11.51
C SER A 99 -1.65 10.68 11.97
N ASP A 100 -0.90 9.79 11.32
CA ASP A 100 -0.91 8.37 11.65
C ASP A 100 -0.02 8.11 12.88
N ALA A 101 -0.65 7.60 13.94
CA ALA A 101 -0.01 7.39 15.23
C ALA A 101 0.70 6.03 15.34
N ILE A 102 0.53 5.10 14.39
CA ILE A 102 0.75 3.66 14.69
C ILE A 102 1.62 2.85 13.71
N HIS A 103 2.07 3.35 12.55
CA HIS A 103 2.77 2.50 11.58
C HIS A 103 4.24 2.89 11.34
N TYR A 104 5.18 2.21 12.01
CA TYR A 104 6.61 2.38 11.76
C TYR A 104 6.98 1.82 10.38
N PHE A 105 7.32 2.70 9.43
CA PHE A 105 7.94 2.34 8.14
C PHE A 105 7.14 1.33 7.31
N GLN A 106 5.82 1.49 7.19
CA GLN A 106 5.00 0.64 6.31
C GLN A 106 4.50 1.41 5.10
N CYS A 107 4.61 0.82 3.91
CA CYS A 107 4.06 1.36 2.67
C CYS A 107 2.86 0.52 2.24
N ASN A 108 1.76 1.21 1.93
CA ASN A 108 0.56 0.66 1.31
C ASN A 108 0.75 0.56 -0.23
N PRO A 109 0.86 -0.65 -0.81
CA PRO A 109 1.01 -0.85 -2.25
C PRO A 109 -0.15 -0.33 -3.09
N GLU A 110 -1.37 -0.33 -2.58
CA GLU A 110 -2.58 0.16 -3.26
C GLU A 110 -2.46 1.68 -3.45
N LEU A 111 -2.07 2.40 -2.40
CA LEU A 111 -1.76 3.82 -2.50
C LEU A 111 -0.63 4.05 -3.51
N PHE A 112 0.43 3.24 -3.44
CA PHE A 112 1.54 3.34 -4.40
C PHE A 112 1.10 3.06 -5.84
N PHE A 113 0.22 2.07 -6.07
CA PHE A 113 -0.37 1.76 -7.37
C PHE A 113 -1.12 2.97 -7.92
N ASN A 114 -2.02 3.54 -7.11
CA ASN A 114 -2.87 4.64 -7.53
C ASN A 114 -2.06 5.93 -7.81
N VAL A 115 -1.05 6.21 -6.98
CA VAL A 115 -0.12 7.33 -7.20
C VAL A 115 0.74 7.08 -8.44
N SER A 116 1.29 5.88 -8.63
CA SER A 116 2.09 5.49 -9.79
C SER A 116 1.32 5.54 -11.11
N THR A 117 0.08 5.06 -11.10
CA THR A 117 -0.83 5.09 -12.24
C THR A 117 -1.09 6.53 -12.67
N PHE A 118 -1.31 7.44 -11.71
CA PHE A 118 -1.45 8.88 -11.97
C PHE A 118 -0.21 9.49 -12.66
N LEU A 119 1.00 9.04 -12.33
CA LEU A 119 2.25 9.60 -12.86
C LEU A 119 2.49 9.19 -14.31
N LYS A 120 2.20 7.93 -14.63
CA LYS A 120 2.24 7.44 -16.01
C LYS A 120 1.24 8.12 -16.90
N LEU A 121 0.09 8.36 -16.32
CA LEU A 121 -0.96 9.12 -16.93
C LEU A 121 -0.53 10.57 -17.17
N TYR A 122 0.12 11.21 -16.20
CA TYR A 122 0.73 12.53 -16.37
C TYR A 122 1.68 12.55 -17.59
N LYS A 123 2.53 11.53 -17.74
CA LYS A 123 3.47 11.42 -18.87
C LYS A 123 2.77 11.22 -20.23
N TYR A 124 1.74 10.37 -20.30
CA TYR A 124 1.02 10.14 -21.56
C TYR A 124 0.44 11.43 -22.14
N LEU A 125 -0.15 12.26 -21.27
CA LEU A 125 -0.76 13.52 -21.68
C LEU A 125 0.25 14.49 -22.28
N ASN A 126 1.48 14.47 -21.78
CA ASN A 126 2.58 15.27 -22.32
C ASN A 126 3.05 14.83 -23.71
N GLN A 127 2.75 13.59 -24.14
CA GLN A 127 3.24 13.03 -25.39
C GLN A 127 2.23 13.14 -26.55
N VAL A 128 0.93 13.25 -26.26
CA VAL A 128 -0.11 13.30 -27.29
C VAL A 128 -0.45 14.74 -27.68
N GLN A 129 0.20 15.24 -28.73
CA GLN A 129 0.00 16.59 -29.27
C GLN A 129 -1.44 16.90 -29.72
N ASN A 130 -2.27 15.88 -29.95
CA ASN A 130 -3.64 16.04 -30.48
C ASN A 130 -4.68 16.44 -29.43
N HIS A 131 -4.29 16.65 -28.18
CA HIS A 131 -5.22 16.86 -27.07
C HIS A 131 -5.09 18.22 -26.36
N GLU A 132 -4.14 19.05 -26.77
CA GLU A 132 -3.85 20.35 -26.14
C GLU A 132 -5.08 21.27 -26.08
N SER A 133 -5.82 21.41 -27.19
CA SER A 133 -6.98 22.31 -27.28
C SER A 133 -8.14 21.87 -26.37
N PHE A 134 -8.37 20.56 -26.28
CA PHE A 134 -9.36 19.98 -25.39
C PHE A 134 -9.01 20.22 -23.93
N LEU A 135 -7.74 19.99 -23.57
CA LEU A 135 -7.25 20.15 -22.20
C LEU A 135 -7.38 21.59 -21.73
N VAL A 136 -7.03 22.55 -22.60
CA VAL A 136 -7.25 23.98 -22.36
C VAL A 136 -8.74 24.29 -22.14
N ASN A 137 -9.65 23.75 -22.95
CA ASN A 137 -11.09 24.02 -22.78
C ASN A 137 -11.60 23.52 -21.44
N LEU A 138 -11.18 22.33 -21.07
CA LEU A 138 -11.66 21.62 -19.89
C LEU A 138 -11.13 22.25 -18.60
N THR A 139 -9.90 22.73 -18.66
CA THR A 139 -9.31 23.62 -17.66
C THR A 139 -10.15 24.87 -17.43
N LEU A 140 -10.45 25.58 -18.52
CA LEU A 140 -11.18 26.83 -18.45
C LEU A 140 -12.61 26.59 -17.93
N ASP A 141 -13.27 25.54 -18.40
CA ASP A 141 -14.55 25.09 -17.86
C ASP A 141 -14.48 24.84 -16.35
N PHE A 142 -13.43 24.17 -15.86
CA PHE A 142 -13.26 23.96 -14.42
C PHE A 142 -13.10 25.26 -13.64
N LEU A 143 -12.26 26.18 -14.13
CA LEU A 143 -12.04 27.49 -13.51
C LEU A 143 -13.32 28.34 -13.50
N ILE A 144 -14.07 28.37 -14.60
CA ILE A 144 -15.36 29.08 -14.71
C ILE A 144 -16.36 28.56 -13.66
N ASN A 145 -16.31 27.28 -13.32
CA ASN A 145 -17.17 26.72 -12.28
C ASN A 145 -16.73 27.11 -10.85
N LYS A 146 -15.64 27.85 -10.66
CA LYS A 146 -15.18 28.33 -9.35
C LYS A 146 -15.72 29.73 -9.04
N PRO A 147 -16.42 29.93 -7.90
CA PRO A 147 -16.98 31.23 -7.51
C PRO A 147 -15.95 32.37 -7.48
N GLU A 148 -14.73 32.07 -7.04
CA GLU A 148 -13.62 33.01 -6.93
C GLU A 148 -13.20 33.54 -8.32
N PHE A 149 -13.08 32.65 -9.30
CA PHE A 149 -12.75 33.03 -10.67
C PHE A 149 -13.89 33.81 -11.33
N MET A 150 -15.13 33.36 -11.14
CA MET A 150 -16.31 34.07 -11.65
C MET A 150 -16.42 35.49 -11.10
N SER A 151 -16.15 35.65 -9.80
CA SER A 151 -16.13 36.96 -9.15
C SER A 151 -15.05 37.86 -9.75
N LEU A 152 -13.87 37.30 -10.03
CA LEU A 152 -12.77 38.01 -10.67
C LEU A 152 -13.10 38.44 -12.10
N LEU A 153 -13.67 37.54 -12.91
CA LEU A 153 -14.12 37.86 -14.27
C LEU A 153 -15.16 38.98 -14.25
N LYS A 154 -16.15 38.89 -13.37
CA LYS A 154 -17.21 39.90 -13.21
C LYS A 154 -16.64 41.25 -12.77
N TYR A 155 -15.71 41.26 -11.81
CA TYR A 155 -15.03 42.49 -11.37
C TYR A 155 -14.30 43.18 -12.52
N ARG A 156 -13.75 42.40 -13.46
CA ARG A 156 -13.04 42.89 -14.64
C ARG A 156 -13.93 43.14 -15.86
N GLY A 157 -15.24 42.92 -15.74
CA GLY A 157 -16.18 43.07 -16.86
C GLY A 157 -15.94 42.06 -17.99
N LEU A 158 -15.40 40.88 -17.67
CA LEU A 158 -15.12 39.81 -18.62
C LEU A 158 -16.30 38.83 -18.71
N GLU A 159 -16.57 38.34 -19.91
CA GLU A 159 -17.52 37.25 -20.14
C GLU A 159 -16.96 35.92 -19.65
N SER A 160 -17.84 35.05 -19.16
CA SER A 160 -17.47 33.82 -18.44
C SER A 160 -17.60 32.54 -19.27
N ASP A 161 -17.65 32.64 -20.60
CA ASP A 161 -17.57 31.48 -21.47
C ASP A 161 -16.13 31.21 -21.94
N ILE A 162 -15.86 29.97 -22.32
CA ILE A 162 -14.52 29.48 -22.65
C ILE A 162 -13.90 30.26 -23.82
N ASP A 163 -14.68 30.54 -24.87
CA ASP A 163 -14.16 31.16 -26.08
C ASP A 163 -13.86 32.64 -25.86
N SER A 164 -14.69 33.34 -25.09
CA SER A 164 -14.42 34.70 -24.63
C SER A 164 -13.18 34.76 -23.76
N ILE A 165 -13.01 33.85 -22.79
CA ILE A 165 -11.81 33.82 -21.94
C ILE A 165 -10.54 33.58 -22.78
N LYS A 166 -10.56 32.65 -23.74
CA LYS A 166 -9.41 32.44 -24.63
C LYS A 166 -9.01 33.69 -25.40
N LYS A 167 -10.01 34.46 -25.84
CA LYS A 167 -9.80 35.68 -26.63
C LYS A 167 -9.32 36.84 -25.75
N MET A 168 -9.88 36.96 -24.54
CA MET A 168 -9.63 38.09 -23.63
C MET A 168 -8.42 37.87 -22.72
N LEU A 169 -8.05 36.61 -22.45
CA LEU A 169 -6.92 36.21 -21.61
C LEU A 169 -6.02 35.21 -22.39
N PRO A 170 -5.38 35.65 -23.49
CA PRO A 170 -4.55 34.78 -24.31
C PRO A 170 -3.31 34.28 -23.54
N GLU A 171 -2.75 35.06 -22.63
CA GLU A 171 -1.62 34.68 -21.79
C GLU A 171 -1.99 33.60 -20.77
N LEU A 172 -3.19 33.68 -20.17
CA LEU A 172 -3.73 32.60 -19.33
C LEU A 172 -3.79 31.30 -20.13
N THR A 173 -4.36 31.39 -21.33
CA THR A 173 -4.51 30.27 -22.26
C THR A 173 -3.15 29.71 -22.66
N LEU A 174 -2.19 30.59 -22.92
CA LEU A 174 -0.82 30.22 -23.25
C LEU A 174 -0.10 29.57 -22.06
N ASN A 175 -0.30 30.03 -20.83
CA ASN A 175 0.33 29.47 -19.63
C ASN A 175 -0.30 28.12 -19.26
N ILE A 176 -1.63 27.98 -19.40
CA ILE A 176 -2.31 26.67 -19.38
C ILE A 176 -1.65 25.76 -20.43
N LYS A 177 -1.46 26.28 -21.65
CA LYS A 177 -0.86 25.55 -22.77
C LYS A 177 0.60 25.17 -22.53
N ARG A 178 1.43 26.08 -22.01
CA ARG A 178 2.83 25.82 -21.71
C ARG A 178 2.96 24.80 -20.61
N SER A 179 2.06 24.84 -19.63
CA SER A 179 2.00 23.80 -18.62
C SER A 179 1.77 22.41 -19.27
N CYS A 180 1.12 22.27 -20.43
CA CYS A 180 0.97 20.98 -21.11
C CYS A 180 2.29 20.37 -21.65
N THR A 181 3.40 21.10 -21.61
CA THR A 181 4.62 20.70 -22.31
C THR A 181 5.66 20.09 -21.37
N GLN A 182 6.39 19.07 -21.85
CA GLN A 182 7.37 18.29 -21.07
C GLN A 182 8.45 19.12 -20.35
N ASN A 183 8.71 20.35 -20.79
CA ASN A 183 9.79 21.19 -20.24
C ASN A 183 9.31 22.34 -19.34
N SER A 184 8.03 22.37 -18.99
CA SER A 184 7.48 23.46 -18.18
C SER A 184 7.84 23.29 -16.70
N ARG A 185 8.61 24.24 -16.14
CA ARG A 185 8.88 24.32 -14.68
C ARG A 185 7.69 24.76 -13.85
N LEU A 186 6.64 25.33 -14.47
CA LEU A 186 5.50 25.92 -13.77
C LEU A 186 4.88 24.97 -12.73
N ASP A 187 4.79 23.69 -13.04
CA ASP A 187 4.29 22.68 -12.10
C ASP A 187 5.22 22.38 -10.94
N VAL A 188 6.52 22.32 -11.20
CA VAL A 188 7.54 22.16 -10.17
C VAL A 188 7.51 23.37 -9.25
N ASP A 189 7.47 24.58 -9.81
CA ASP A 189 7.44 25.83 -9.05
C ASP A 189 6.21 25.92 -8.15
N ILE A 190 5.05 25.40 -8.57
CA ILE A 190 3.85 25.30 -7.72
C ILE A 190 4.09 24.41 -6.50
N TRP A 191 4.65 23.22 -6.70
CA TRP A 191 4.89 22.27 -5.61
C TRP A 191 6.05 22.68 -4.72
N GLU A 192 7.07 23.35 -5.26
CA GLU A 192 8.14 23.92 -4.46
C GLU A 192 7.62 25.03 -3.55
N ASN A 193 6.61 25.79 -3.97
CA ASN A 193 6.10 26.96 -3.26
C ASN A 193 4.87 26.68 -2.37
N ILE A 194 4.42 25.43 -2.26
CA ILE A 194 3.35 25.05 -1.33
C ILE A 194 3.87 24.93 0.12
N GLN A 195 3.06 25.40 1.07
CA GLN A 195 3.16 25.05 2.48
C GLN A 195 1.87 24.40 2.92
N ILE A 196 1.95 23.19 3.49
CA ILE A 196 0.78 22.43 3.95
C ILE A 196 0.86 22.39 5.48
N ASN A 197 0.07 23.22 6.14
CA ASN A 197 -0.01 23.22 7.59
C ASN A 197 -1.24 22.42 8.01
N LEU A 198 -1.01 21.16 8.34
CA LEU A 198 -2.02 20.28 8.93
C LEU A 198 -2.01 20.44 10.45
N ASP A 199 -3.19 20.58 11.02
CA ASP A 199 -3.37 20.42 12.46
C ASP A 199 -3.75 18.96 12.70
N ILE A 200 -2.82 18.17 13.22
CA ILE A 200 -3.02 16.75 13.50
C ILE A 200 -4.14 16.47 14.51
N HIS A 201 -4.56 17.48 15.29
CA HIS A 201 -5.69 17.37 16.21
C HIS A 201 -7.02 17.80 15.59
N ASN A 202 -7.01 18.33 14.36
CA ASN A 202 -8.20 18.74 13.65
C ASN A 202 -8.87 17.53 12.97
N PRO A 203 -10.16 17.24 13.26
CA PRO A 203 -10.90 16.17 12.59
C PRO A 203 -10.93 16.26 11.05
N VAL A 204 -10.82 17.47 10.49
CA VAL A 204 -10.73 17.70 9.04
C VAL A 204 -9.46 17.06 8.47
N SER A 205 -8.32 17.24 9.15
CA SER A 205 -7.03 16.68 8.72
C SER A 205 -7.06 15.16 8.74
N PHE A 206 -7.65 14.56 9.79
CA PHE A 206 -7.85 13.11 9.86
C PHE A 206 -8.74 12.60 8.71
N ARG A 207 -9.88 13.26 8.46
CA ARG A 207 -10.77 12.90 7.35
C ARG A 207 -10.10 13.02 5.98
N LEU A 208 -9.22 14.01 5.78
CA LEU A 208 -8.46 14.13 4.54
C LEU A 208 -7.44 12.99 4.39
N SER A 209 -6.76 12.61 5.48
CA SER A 209 -5.86 11.46 5.48
C SER A 209 -6.60 10.18 5.10
N GLU A 210 -7.73 9.88 5.75
CA GLU A 210 -8.57 8.71 5.41
C GLU A 210 -9.07 8.75 3.96
N TYR A 211 -9.44 9.94 3.48
CA TYR A 211 -9.89 10.16 2.11
C TYR A 211 -8.82 9.78 1.08
N LEU A 212 -7.54 10.10 1.36
CA LEU A 212 -6.41 9.84 0.47
C LEU A 212 -5.81 8.43 0.63
N GLN A 213 -5.77 7.90 1.86
CA GLN A 213 -5.17 6.59 2.15
C GLN A 213 -5.83 5.45 1.36
N ASN A 214 -7.16 5.54 1.18
CA ASN A 214 -7.94 4.53 0.46
C ASN A 214 -8.44 5.01 -0.91
N ALA A 215 -7.84 6.08 -1.42
CA ALA A 215 -8.24 6.71 -2.65
C ALA A 215 -7.88 5.84 -3.86
N SER A 216 -8.83 5.75 -4.79
CA SER A 216 -8.53 5.34 -6.15
C SER A 216 -7.65 6.37 -6.88
N PHE A 217 -7.03 6.00 -8.00
CA PHE A 217 -6.28 6.96 -8.81
C PHE A 217 -7.14 8.17 -9.24
N GLU A 218 -8.45 7.98 -9.49
CA GLU A 218 -9.38 9.05 -9.83
C GLU A 218 -9.54 10.06 -8.69
N ARG A 219 -9.67 9.55 -7.46
CA ARG A 219 -9.80 10.36 -6.26
C ARG A 219 -8.50 11.10 -5.92
N ILE A 220 -7.35 10.42 -6.03
CA ILE A 220 -6.03 11.06 -5.91
C ILE A 220 -5.90 12.18 -6.94
N PHE A 221 -6.38 11.97 -8.15
CA PHE A 221 -6.39 13.00 -9.16
C PHE A 221 -7.31 14.17 -8.79
N ILE A 222 -8.54 13.94 -8.35
CA ILE A 222 -9.47 15.01 -7.96
C ILE A 222 -8.86 15.89 -6.87
N PHE A 223 -8.23 15.26 -5.87
CA PHE A 223 -7.47 15.97 -4.83
C PHE A 223 -6.37 16.85 -5.42
N PHE A 224 -5.57 16.29 -6.32
CA PHE A 224 -4.52 17.03 -7.02
C PHE A 224 -5.06 18.22 -7.82
N LEU A 225 -6.16 18.02 -8.57
CA LEU A 225 -6.82 19.06 -9.35
C LEU A 225 -7.28 20.21 -8.45
N LYS A 226 -7.82 19.86 -7.27
CA LYS A 226 -8.23 20.83 -6.27
C LYS A 226 -7.06 21.67 -5.77
N ILE A 227 -5.99 21.05 -5.30
CA ILE A 227 -4.79 21.77 -4.83
C ILE A 227 -4.31 22.75 -5.90
N LYS A 228 -4.11 22.25 -7.12
CA LYS A 228 -3.62 23.08 -8.22
C LYS A 228 -4.54 24.25 -8.52
N THR A 229 -5.84 24.04 -8.49
CA THR A 229 -6.80 25.11 -8.76
C THR A 229 -6.77 26.18 -7.69
N ASP A 230 -6.57 25.81 -6.43
CA ASP A 230 -6.39 26.81 -5.37
C ASP A 230 -5.14 27.65 -5.60
N VAL A 231 -4.04 27.00 -5.99
CA VAL A 231 -2.82 27.73 -6.38
C VAL A 231 -3.09 28.66 -7.56
N ALA A 232 -3.88 28.19 -8.53
CA ALA A 232 -4.20 28.91 -9.75
C ALA A 232 -4.93 30.19 -9.44
N LEU A 233 -5.97 30.09 -8.60
CA LEU A 233 -6.83 31.19 -8.23
C LEU A 233 -6.05 32.24 -7.42
N ILE A 234 -5.15 31.79 -6.54
CA ILE A 234 -4.29 32.69 -5.76
C ILE A 234 -3.28 33.42 -6.66
N ASN A 235 -2.68 32.71 -7.62
CA ASN A 235 -1.67 33.26 -8.54
C ASN A 235 -2.25 33.73 -9.88
N ILE A 236 -3.58 33.87 -9.99
CA ILE A 236 -4.25 34.03 -11.28
C ILE A 236 -3.81 35.28 -12.03
N THR A 237 -3.50 36.35 -11.31
CA THR A 237 -3.00 37.59 -11.90
C THR A 237 -1.60 37.42 -12.47
N ALA A 238 -0.73 36.64 -11.81
CA ALA A 238 0.60 36.34 -12.32
C ALA A 238 0.51 35.40 -13.53
N LEU A 239 -0.45 34.47 -13.54
CA LEU A 239 -0.71 33.57 -14.67
C LEU A 239 -1.22 34.30 -15.93
N TRP A 240 -1.51 35.60 -15.85
CA TRP A 240 -1.78 36.44 -17.02
C TRP A 240 -0.55 37.10 -17.60
N ASP A 241 0.60 36.98 -16.94
CA ASP A 241 1.86 37.49 -17.44
C ASP A 241 2.53 36.48 -18.37
N VAL A 242 3.40 36.97 -19.25
CA VAL A 242 4.13 36.11 -20.21
C VAL A 242 5.06 35.14 -19.49
N ASP A 243 5.66 35.54 -18.37
CA ASP A 243 6.55 34.72 -17.55
C ASP A 243 6.08 34.78 -16.08
N PRO A 244 5.13 33.91 -15.68
CA PRO A 244 4.50 33.97 -14.36
C PRO A 244 5.48 33.60 -13.25
N GLU A 245 5.62 34.46 -12.23
CA GLU A 245 6.31 34.12 -10.99
C GLU A 245 5.31 33.57 -9.97
N ILE A 246 5.46 32.29 -9.59
CA ILE A 246 4.59 31.62 -8.63
C ILE A 246 5.01 31.99 -7.21
N LYS A 247 4.12 32.67 -6.47
CA LYS A 247 4.40 33.07 -5.09
C LYS A 247 4.18 31.90 -4.12
N PRO A 248 4.95 31.86 -3.01
CA PRO A 248 4.68 30.96 -1.90
C PRO A 248 3.23 31.06 -1.43
N TYR A 249 2.59 29.91 -1.22
CA TYR A 249 1.22 29.85 -0.75
C TYR A 249 1.04 28.82 0.36
N LYS A 250 0.20 29.16 1.32
CA LYS A 250 -0.18 28.27 2.40
C LYS A 250 -1.52 27.62 2.07
N LEU A 251 -1.54 26.31 1.91
CA LEU A 251 -2.76 25.54 1.76
C LEU A 251 -3.45 25.45 3.11
N ILE A 252 -4.70 25.91 3.18
CA ILE A 252 -5.54 25.83 4.38
C ILE A 252 -6.47 24.64 4.20
N ILE A 253 -6.32 23.63 5.07
CA ILE A 253 -7.13 22.42 5.06
C ILE A 253 -8.18 22.55 6.17
N ASP A 254 -9.33 23.11 5.80
CA ASP A 254 -10.50 23.27 6.65
C ASP A 254 -11.72 22.53 6.08
N GLN A 255 -12.88 22.66 6.73
CA GLN A 255 -14.10 22.00 6.26
C GLN A 255 -14.51 22.50 4.86
N LYS A 256 -14.29 23.78 4.55
CA LYS A 256 -14.57 24.36 3.22
C LYS A 256 -13.73 23.65 2.15
N PHE A 257 -12.44 23.43 2.42
CA PHE A 257 -11.56 22.71 1.52
C PHE A 257 -12.07 21.29 1.22
N LEU A 258 -12.47 20.53 2.25
CA LEU A 258 -13.06 19.20 2.08
C LEU A 258 -14.37 19.23 1.28
N ASP A 259 -15.26 20.17 1.59
CA ASP A 259 -16.55 20.29 0.89
C ASP A 259 -16.33 20.60 -0.60
N GLU A 260 -15.36 21.45 -0.92
CA GLU A 260 -15.00 21.75 -2.30
C GLU A 260 -14.33 20.59 -3.04
N ILE A 261 -13.62 19.70 -2.34
CA ILE A 261 -13.16 18.42 -2.92
C ILE A 261 -14.36 17.58 -3.35
N PHE A 262 -15.34 17.39 -2.48
CA PHE A 262 -16.53 16.59 -2.81
C PHE A 262 -17.35 17.20 -3.95
N LEU A 263 -17.50 18.53 -3.99
CA LEU A 263 -18.11 19.21 -5.13
C LEU A 263 -17.33 19.00 -6.42
N THR A 264 -16.00 18.95 -6.33
CA THR A 264 -15.15 18.64 -7.48
C THR A 264 -15.35 17.20 -7.94
N GLU A 265 -15.52 16.22 -7.05
CA GLU A 265 -15.85 14.84 -7.42
C GLU A 265 -17.18 14.75 -8.19
N GLU A 266 -18.19 15.52 -7.77
CA GLU A 266 -19.49 15.53 -8.46
C GLU A 266 -19.39 16.18 -9.84
N TRP A 267 -18.74 17.34 -9.94
CA TRP A 267 -18.48 18.01 -11.23
C TRP A 267 -17.75 17.08 -12.19
N PHE A 268 -16.71 16.44 -11.67
CA PHE A 268 -15.89 15.50 -12.40
C PHE A 268 -16.71 14.33 -12.93
N ARG A 269 -17.57 13.75 -12.08
CA ARG A 269 -18.49 12.67 -12.48
C ARG A 269 -19.40 13.05 -13.64
N LYS A 270 -20.00 14.23 -13.58
CA LYS A 270 -20.90 14.74 -14.62
C LYS A 270 -20.15 14.94 -15.94
N LYS A 271 -18.98 15.59 -15.90
CA LYS A 271 -18.18 15.88 -17.11
C LYS A 271 -17.62 14.61 -17.73
N TYR A 272 -17.10 13.70 -16.89
CA TYR A 272 -16.60 12.39 -17.31
C TYR A 272 -17.64 11.57 -18.09
N SER A 273 -18.86 11.43 -17.58
CA SER A 273 -19.90 10.60 -18.23
C SER A 273 -20.27 11.04 -19.66
N ALA A 274 -19.96 12.29 -20.01
CA ALA A 274 -20.23 12.85 -21.33
C ALA A 274 -19.05 12.68 -22.32
N MET A 275 -17.89 12.17 -21.90
CA MET A 275 -16.61 12.30 -22.62
C MET A 275 -15.98 10.99 -23.14
N VAL A 276 -16.56 9.81 -22.87
CA VAL A 276 -15.83 8.53 -23.02
C VAL A 276 -16.13 7.80 -24.34
N ASN A 277 -15.07 7.32 -25.01
CA ASN A 277 -15.18 6.20 -25.96
C ASN A 277 -14.45 4.94 -25.44
N GLN A 278 -15.13 3.81 -25.65
CA GLN A 278 -14.61 2.44 -25.89
C GLN A 278 -13.11 2.18 -25.78
N ASN A 279 -12.43 2.58 -26.84
CA ASN A 279 -11.15 2.03 -27.28
C ASN A 279 -9.98 2.83 -26.71
N SER A 280 -10.17 4.11 -26.44
CA SER A 280 -9.18 4.98 -25.78
C SER A 280 -8.89 4.54 -24.33
N ALA A 281 -9.84 3.80 -23.73
CA ALA A 281 -9.73 3.21 -22.40
C ALA A 281 -8.63 2.17 -22.24
N ALA A 282 -8.72 1.13 -23.06
CA ALA A 282 -7.82 0.00 -22.99
C ALA A 282 -6.40 0.41 -23.40
N GLU A 283 -6.24 1.30 -24.39
CA GLU A 283 -4.92 1.79 -24.82
C GLU A 283 -4.20 2.57 -23.72
N LEU A 284 -4.92 3.44 -22.99
CA LEU A 284 -4.35 4.18 -21.87
C LEU A 284 -3.94 3.23 -20.73
N MET A 285 -4.82 2.32 -20.34
CA MET A 285 -4.52 1.35 -19.28
C MET A 285 -3.36 0.43 -19.66
N LYS A 286 -3.26 0.01 -20.93
CA LYS A 286 -2.09 -0.71 -21.45
C LYS A 286 -0.82 0.08 -21.22
N LEU A 287 -0.78 1.34 -21.65
CA LEU A 287 0.41 2.17 -21.53
C LEU A 287 0.82 2.44 -20.08
N VAL A 288 -0.17 2.74 -19.22
CA VAL A 288 0.07 3.02 -17.81
C VAL A 288 0.64 1.79 -17.09
N LEU A 289 0.16 0.60 -17.46
CA LEU A 289 0.48 -0.63 -16.75
C LEU A 289 1.60 -1.47 -17.36
N GLU A 290 1.91 -1.31 -18.64
CA GLU A 290 2.96 -2.05 -19.37
C GLU A 290 4.27 -2.17 -18.55
N PRO A 291 4.82 -1.08 -17.97
CA PRO A 291 6.05 -1.17 -17.19
C PRO A 291 5.94 -2.04 -15.93
N PHE A 292 4.77 -2.07 -15.28
CA PHE A 292 4.55 -2.84 -14.06
C PHE A 292 4.39 -4.33 -14.35
N ILE A 293 3.90 -4.68 -15.54
CA ILE A 293 3.44 -6.03 -15.85
C ILE A 293 4.37 -6.78 -16.81
N ASP A 294 5.28 -6.11 -17.53
CA ASP A 294 6.27 -6.73 -18.42
C ASP A 294 7.18 -7.76 -17.71
N GLY A 295 7.46 -7.51 -16.43
CA GLY A 295 8.20 -8.43 -15.56
C GLY A 295 7.41 -9.67 -15.12
N VAL A 296 6.08 -9.64 -15.23
CA VAL A 296 5.16 -10.62 -14.63
C VAL A 296 4.38 -11.43 -15.67
N LEU A 297 3.93 -10.81 -16.76
CA LEU A 297 3.12 -11.44 -17.80
C LEU A 297 3.96 -12.25 -18.78
N MET A 298 3.39 -13.33 -19.32
CA MET A 298 4.05 -14.20 -20.30
C MET A 298 4.46 -13.45 -21.57
N ASP A 299 3.55 -12.63 -22.11
CA ASP A 299 3.75 -11.86 -23.34
C ASP A 299 2.77 -10.69 -23.43
N LYS A 300 2.89 -9.87 -24.48
CA LYS A 300 1.96 -8.75 -24.71
C LYS A 300 0.51 -9.19 -24.94
N LYS A 301 0.28 -10.38 -25.50
CA LYS A 301 -1.10 -10.91 -25.73
C LYS A 301 -1.82 -11.19 -24.42
N SER A 302 -1.07 -11.57 -23.39
CA SER A 302 -1.57 -11.83 -22.04
C SER A 302 -2.26 -10.60 -21.45
N LEU A 303 -1.75 -9.39 -21.75
CA LEU A 303 -2.38 -8.13 -21.37
C LEU A 303 -3.70 -7.90 -22.14
N GLU A 304 -3.73 -8.22 -23.43
CA GLU A 304 -4.94 -8.11 -24.25
C GLU A 304 -6.05 -9.05 -23.79
N CYS A 305 -5.68 -10.24 -23.30
CA CYS A 305 -6.64 -11.18 -22.70
C CYS A 305 -7.39 -10.56 -21.52
N ILE A 306 -6.73 -9.72 -20.71
CA ILE A 306 -7.37 -9.05 -19.55
C ILE A 306 -8.48 -8.11 -20.03
N PHE A 307 -8.21 -7.28 -21.04
CA PHE A 307 -9.20 -6.33 -21.57
C PHE A 307 -10.35 -7.01 -22.33
N GLY A 308 -10.14 -8.25 -22.78
CA GLY A 308 -11.19 -9.07 -23.39
C GLY A 308 -12.08 -9.81 -22.38
N LEU A 309 -11.80 -9.72 -21.08
CA LEU A 309 -12.57 -10.42 -20.05
C LEU A 309 -13.95 -9.81 -19.85
N SER A 310 -14.94 -10.68 -19.74
CA SER A 310 -16.26 -10.38 -19.23
C SER A 310 -16.50 -11.05 -17.88
N ARG A 311 -17.39 -10.47 -17.05
CA ARG A 311 -17.83 -11.10 -15.79
C ARG A 311 -18.35 -12.54 -15.99
N LYS A 312 -18.93 -12.82 -17.17
CA LYS A 312 -19.44 -14.17 -17.50
C LYS A 312 -18.34 -15.23 -17.56
N ASP A 313 -17.11 -14.84 -17.86
CA ASP A 313 -15.96 -15.74 -17.92
C ASP A 313 -15.57 -16.29 -16.54
N PHE A 314 -16.02 -15.63 -15.47
CA PHE A 314 -15.82 -16.03 -14.08
C PHE A 314 -17.08 -16.63 -13.43
N SER A 315 -18.09 -16.97 -14.24
CA SER A 315 -19.31 -17.63 -13.75
C SER A 315 -19.01 -18.94 -12.98
N ASN A 316 -19.94 -19.33 -12.10
CA ASN A 316 -19.78 -20.35 -11.03
C ASN A 316 -19.45 -21.80 -11.47
N THR A 317 -19.01 -22.03 -12.70
CA THR A 317 -18.52 -23.34 -13.13
C THR A 317 -17.26 -23.72 -12.37
N SER A 318 -17.28 -24.90 -11.73
CA SER A 318 -16.17 -25.42 -10.95
C SER A 318 -14.98 -25.74 -11.85
N THR A 319 -13.92 -24.96 -11.75
CA THR A 319 -12.64 -25.24 -12.41
C THR A 319 -11.75 -26.11 -11.52
N LEU A 320 -11.10 -27.11 -12.11
CA LEU A 320 -10.07 -27.91 -11.45
C LEU A 320 -8.84 -27.04 -11.18
N VAL A 321 -8.41 -27.01 -9.92
CA VAL A 321 -7.23 -26.29 -9.46
C VAL A 321 -6.18 -27.28 -8.97
N ASP A 322 -4.90 -26.91 -9.06
CA ASP A 322 -3.82 -27.71 -8.52
C ASP A 322 -3.69 -27.54 -6.99
N GLU A 323 -2.79 -28.34 -6.40
CA GLU A 323 -2.58 -28.40 -4.94
C GLU A 323 -2.00 -27.11 -4.34
N LYS A 324 -1.48 -26.18 -5.15
CA LYS A 324 -1.01 -24.88 -4.66
C LYS A 324 -2.15 -23.91 -4.39
N PHE A 325 -3.36 -24.17 -4.90
CA PHE A 325 -4.51 -23.32 -4.62
C PHE A 325 -4.87 -23.38 -3.12
N PRO A 326 -4.96 -22.24 -2.42
CA PRO A 326 -5.06 -22.19 -0.96
C PRO A 326 -6.52 -22.34 -0.50
N GLN A 327 -7.17 -23.46 -0.88
CA GLN A 327 -8.61 -23.65 -0.68
C GLN A 327 -9.03 -23.49 0.78
N ILE A 328 -8.35 -24.18 1.70
CA ILE A 328 -8.68 -24.14 3.14
C ILE A 328 -8.58 -22.72 3.70
N LEU A 329 -7.56 -21.97 3.30
CA LEU A 329 -7.35 -20.59 3.78
C LEU A 329 -8.44 -19.66 3.25
N LEU A 330 -8.81 -19.79 1.98
CA LEU A 330 -9.88 -18.98 1.36
C LEU A 330 -11.26 -19.29 1.93
N GLU A 331 -11.53 -20.55 2.26
CA GLU A 331 -12.79 -20.99 2.89
C GLU A 331 -13.01 -20.40 4.29
N LEU A 332 -11.98 -19.78 4.90
CA LEU A 332 -12.13 -19.00 6.12
C LEU A 332 -12.82 -17.64 5.88
N PHE A 333 -12.65 -17.06 4.70
CA PHE A 333 -13.04 -15.69 4.40
C PHE A 333 -14.17 -15.57 3.37
N ALA A 334 -14.35 -16.58 2.53
CA ALA A 334 -15.22 -16.54 1.37
C ALA A 334 -16.24 -17.69 1.35
N GLU A 335 -17.48 -17.37 0.96
CA GLU A 335 -18.53 -18.35 0.72
C GLU A 335 -18.21 -19.22 -0.51
N LYS A 336 -18.85 -20.40 -0.61
CA LYS A 336 -18.58 -21.39 -1.66
C LYS A 336 -18.70 -20.84 -3.09
N THR A 337 -19.66 -19.95 -3.35
CA THR A 337 -19.83 -19.26 -4.63
C THR A 337 -18.61 -18.40 -4.97
N ASN A 338 -18.12 -17.63 -4.00
CA ASN A 338 -16.94 -16.80 -4.12
C ASN A 338 -15.66 -17.66 -4.29
N ILE A 339 -15.58 -18.84 -3.65
CA ILE A 339 -14.47 -19.78 -3.85
C ILE A 339 -14.36 -20.23 -5.33
N ASN A 340 -15.48 -20.52 -6.01
CA ASN A 340 -15.43 -20.89 -7.42
C ASN A 340 -14.92 -19.75 -8.31
N LEU A 341 -15.34 -18.52 -8.02
CA LEU A 341 -14.82 -17.33 -8.68
C LEU A 341 -13.31 -17.19 -8.46
N LEU A 342 -12.83 -17.39 -7.23
CA LEU A 342 -11.40 -17.34 -6.90
C LEU A 342 -10.60 -18.47 -7.58
N LYS A 343 -11.18 -19.66 -7.74
CA LYS A 343 -10.59 -20.76 -8.53
C LYS A 343 -10.44 -20.37 -10.01
N ASN A 344 -11.47 -19.78 -10.59
CA ASN A 344 -11.44 -19.29 -11.97
C ASN A 344 -10.38 -18.20 -12.15
N LEU A 345 -10.30 -17.27 -11.20
CA LEU A 345 -9.27 -16.23 -11.15
C LEU A 345 -7.86 -16.83 -11.04
N TYR A 346 -7.64 -17.78 -10.15
CA TYR A 346 -6.36 -18.47 -10.00
C TYR A 346 -5.92 -19.13 -11.32
N CYS A 347 -6.81 -19.89 -11.96
CA CYS A 347 -6.53 -20.53 -13.24
C CYS A 347 -6.28 -19.52 -14.36
N PHE A 348 -7.03 -18.42 -14.39
CA PHE A 348 -6.83 -17.34 -15.35
C PHE A 348 -5.45 -16.69 -15.17
N LEU A 349 -5.09 -16.29 -13.95
CA LEU A 349 -3.80 -15.68 -13.63
C LEU A 349 -2.64 -16.59 -14.03
N LYS A 350 -2.72 -17.90 -13.77
CA LYS A 350 -1.69 -18.85 -14.24
C LYS A 350 -1.53 -18.89 -15.75
N LYS A 351 -2.59 -18.68 -16.54
CA LYS A 351 -2.50 -18.66 -18.00
C LYS A 351 -1.74 -17.44 -18.53
N ILE A 352 -1.79 -16.31 -17.82
CA ILE A 352 -1.24 -15.04 -18.28
C ILE A 352 0.08 -14.64 -17.59
N ILE A 353 0.37 -15.18 -16.41
CA ILE A 353 1.58 -14.90 -15.62
C ILE A 353 2.70 -15.91 -15.91
N LYS A 354 3.95 -15.48 -15.76
CA LYS A 354 5.13 -16.34 -15.91
C LYS A 354 5.22 -17.45 -14.83
N PRO A 355 5.54 -18.70 -15.20
CA PRO A 355 5.59 -19.83 -14.27
C PRO A 355 6.48 -19.64 -13.04
N GLU A 356 7.62 -18.94 -13.19
CA GLU A 356 8.56 -18.66 -12.11
C GLU A 356 7.98 -17.76 -11.01
N ILE A 357 6.80 -17.18 -11.21
CA ILE A 357 6.13 -16.25 -10.27
C ILE A 357 4.85 -16.88 -9.67
N TYR A 358 4.50 -18.12 -10.04
CA TYR A 358 3.24 -18.74 -9.60
C TYR A 358 3.09 -18.88 -8.08
N ASN A 359 4.19 -18.91 -7.31
CA ASN A 359 4.12 -18.99 -5.86
C ASN A 359 3.51 -17.74 -5.20
N PHE A 360 3.50 -16.59 -5.89
CA PHE A 360 2.92 -15.35 -5.36
C PHE A 360 1.41 -15.20 -5.64
N ILE A 361 0.89 -15.88 -6.67
CA ILE A 361 -0.54 -15.88 -7.00
C ILE A 361 -1.42 -16.27 -5.80
N PRO A 362 -1.20 -17.42 -5.12
CA PRO A 362 -2.05 -17.81 -3.99
C PRO A 362 -1.97 -16.84 -2.81
N ILE A 363 -0.81 -16.22 -2.58
CA ILE A 363 -0.59 -15.24 -1.50
C ILE A 363 -1.45 -14.00 -1.75
N VAL A 364 -1.34 -13.41 -2.95
CA VAL A 364 -2.09 -12.20 -3.31
C VAL A 364 -3.59 -12.45 -3.35
N ILE A 365 -4.03 -13.61 -3.88
CA ILE A 365 -5.45 -13.98 -3.84
C ILE A 365 -5.98 -14.05 -2.41
N CYS A 366 -5.22 -14.59 -1.46
CA CYS A 366 -5.63 -14.63 -0.05
C CYS A 366 -5.69 -13.24 0.58
N LEU A 367 -4.66 -12.41 0.37
CA LEU A 367 -4.62 -11.02 0.87
C LEU A 367 -5.78 -10.18 0.31
N LYS A 368 -6.23 -10.50 -0.91
CA LYS A 368 -7.30 -9.77 -1.61
C LYS A 368 -8.64 -10.50 -1.66
N CYS A 369 -8.81 -11.62 -0.97
CA CYS A 369 -10.05 -12.42 -1.08
C CYS A 369 -11.31 -11.63 -0.67
N LEU A 370 -11.17 -10.66 0.24
CA LEU A 370 -12.27 -9.83 0.74
C LEU A 370 -12.90 -8.94 -0.35
N CYS A 371 -12.13 -8.49 -1.36
CA CYS A 371 -12.67 -7.68 -2.45
C CYS A 371 -13.57 -8.47 -3.41
N PHE A 372 -13.58 -9.81 -3.30
CA PHE A 372 -14.43 -10.72 -4.06
C PHE A 372 -15.67 -11.20 -3.28
N LYS A 373 -15.94 -10.65 -2.08
CA LYS A 373 -17.16 -10.99 -1.32
C LYS A 373 -18.44 -10.54 -2.01
N GLN A 374 -18.38 -9.47 -2.80
CA GLN A 374 -19.51 -8.89 -3.52
C GLN A 374 -19.40 -9.20 -5.02
N GLU A 375 -20.53 -9.44 -5.69
CA GLU A 375 -20.54 -9.57 -7.16
C GLU A 375 -19.99 -8.30 -7.83
N PHE A 376 -19.19 -8.46 -8.89
CA PHE A 376 -18.65 -7.32 -9.61
C PHE A 376 -19.78 -6.53 -10.28
N SER A 377 -19.87 -5.24 -9.96
CA SER A 377 -20.86 -4.34 -10.55
C SER A 377 -20.60 -4.08 -12.05
N SER A 378 -19.36 -4.23 -12.53
CA SER A 378 -18.99 -4.04 -13.95
C SER A 378 -17.77 -4.87 -14.38
N ASP A 379 -17.65 -5.13 -15.68
CA ASP A 379 -16.49 -5.81 -16.29
C ASP A 379 -15.20 -4.99 -16.05
N MET A 380 -15.30 -3.65 -16.07
CA MET A 380 -14.18 -2.74 -15.79
C MET A 380 -13.64 -2.88 -14.36
N LYS A 381 -14.51 -3.01 -13.35
CA LYS A 381 -14.08 -3.21 -11.96
C LYS A 381 -13.30 -4.52 -11.82
N LEU A 382 -13.78 -5.58 -12.46
CA LEU A 382 -13.09 -6.87 -12.51
C LEU A 382 -11.70 -6.75 -13.17
N GLN A 383 -11.63 -6.12 -14.35
CA GLN A 383 -10.37 -5.91 -15.06
C GLN A 383 -9.37 -5.11 -14.21
N ARG A 384 -9.82 -4.05 -13.54
CA ARG A 384 -8.99 -3.25 -12.62
C ARG A 384 -8.45 -4.07 -11.44
N ILE A 385 -9.31 -4.85 -10.79
CA ILE A 385 -8.89 -5.75 -9.70
C ILE A 385 -7.81 -6.73 -10.19
N ILE A 386 -7.97 -7.31 -11.39
CA ILE A 386 -6.97 -8.22 -11.97
C ILE A 386 -5.63 -7.52 -12.20
N LEU A 387 -5.67 -6.29 -12.73
CA LEU A 387 -4.46 -5.49 -12.98
C LEU A 387 -3.74 -5.13 -11.69
N GLU A 388 -4.49 -4.74 -10.65
CA GLU A 388 -3.95 -4.49 -9.31
C GLU A 388 -3.36 -5.76 -8.69
N ILE A 389 -4.00 -6.92 -8.85
CA ILE A 389 -3.45 -8.22 -8.42
C ILE A 389 -2.11 -8.52 -9.10
N ILE A 390 -2.01 -8.31 -10.42
CA ILE A 390 -0.76 -8.53 -11.16
C ILE A 390 0.34 -7.58 -10.63
N PHE A 391 -0.03 -6.34 -10.33
CA PHE A 391 0.88 -5.37 -9.74
C PHE A 391 1.35 -5.80 -8.33
N PHE A 392 0.45 -6.28 -7.46
CA PHE A 392 0.85 -6.79 -6.14
C PHE A 392 1.78 -8.00 -6.27
N ILE A 393 1.53 -8.88 -7.24
CA ILE A 393 2.44 -10.00 -7.54
C ILE A 393 3.84 -9.48 -7.93
N ALA A 394 3.91 -8.44 -8.76
CA ALA A 394 5.18 -7.81 -9.16
C ALA A 394 5.95 -7.26 -7.95
N ILE A 395 5.24 -6.56 -7.07
CA ILE A 395 5.80 -5.94 -5.87
C ILE A 395 6.27 -6.98 -4.85
N LEU A 396 5.45 -7.99 -4.55
CA LEU A 396 5.83 -9.04 -3.60
C LEU A 396 7.04 -9.82 -4.10
N LYS A 397 7.12 -10.11 -5.41
CA LYS A 397 8.30 -10.75 -6.00
C LYS A 397 9.58 -9.98 -5.73
N ARG A 398 9.52 -8.63 -5.78
CA ARG A 398 10.68 -7.75 -5.59
C ARG A 398 11.07 -7.60 -4.11
N ASN A 399 10.11 -7.40 -3.21
CA ASN A 399 10.43 -7.20 -1.79
C ASN A 399 10.90 -8.50 -1.11
N ASN A 400 10.44 -9.65 -1.61
CA ASN A 400 10.90 -10.95 -1.13
C ASN A 400 12.40 -11.19 -1.42
N THR A 401 13.01 -10.56 -2.43
CA THR A 401 14.40 -10.89 -2.84
C THR A 401 15.54 -10.35 -1.96
N GLU A 402 15.32 -9.47 -0.97
CA GLU A 402 16.44 -8.84 -0.25
C GLU A 402 16.41 -8.91 1.29
N PHE A 403 15.25 -8.87 1.95
CA PHE A 403 15.17 -8.86 3.43
C PHE A 403 14.02 -9.70 4.01
N GLU A 404 12.88 -9.74 3.31
CA GLU A 404 11.66 -10.38 3.82
C GLU A 404 11.76 -11.92 3.81
N GLU A 405 12.47 -12.50 2.84
CA GLU A 405 12.63 -13.95 2.74
C GLU A 405 13.32 -14.54 3.98
N ILE A 406 14.34 -13.87 4.54
CA ILE A 406 15.05 -14.35 5.73
C ILE A 406 14.14 -14.34 6.96
N ASP A 407 13.31 -13.30 7.15
CA ASP A 407 12.40 -13.21 8.29
C ASP A 407 11.22 -14.18 8.18
N ILE A 408 10.66 -14.31 6.97
CA ILE A 408 9.59 -15.27 6.67
C ILE A 408 10.10 -16.69 6.82
N GLU A 409 11.27 -17.00 6.28
CA GLU A 409 11.93 -18.29 6.43
C GLU A 409 12.23 -18.57 7.90
N ASN A 410 12.73 -17.59 8.66
CA ASN A 410 12.95 -17.73 10.10
C ASN A 410 11.65 -18.07 10.85
N ARG A 411 10.53 -17.40 10.55
CA ARG A 411 9.22 -17.70 11.16
C ARG A 411 8.73 -19.10 10.78
N LEU A 412 8.78 -19.44 9.48
CA LEU A 412 8.44 -20.76 8.96
C LEU A 412 9.25 -21.86 9.67
N GLN A 413 10.57 -21.68 9.73
CA GLN A 413 11.51 -22.65 10.28
C GLN A 413 11.45 -22.77 11.81
N LYS A 414 11.35 -21.66 12.56
CA LYS A 414 11.48 -21.69 14.03
C LYS A 414 10.23 -22.15 14.76
N GLU A 415 9.02 -21.83 14.26
CA GLU A 415 7.80 -22.03 15.05
C GLU A 415 6.89 -23.14 14.52
N TYR A 416 6.72 -23.23 13.19
CA TYR A 416 5.72 -24.13 12.60
C TYR A 416 6.31 -25.40 11.99
N LEU A 417 7.41 -25.30 11.23
CA LEU A 417 8.05 -26.49 10.63
C LEU A 417 8.65 -27.41 11.70
N ARG A 418 9.32 -26.85 12.71
CA ARG A 418 9.82 -27.63 13.85
C ARG A 418 8.70 -28.36 14.60
N PHE A 419 7.58 -27.68 14.78
CA PHE A 419 6.41 -28.25 15.44
C PHE A 419 5.85 -29.45 14.64
N LEU A 420 5.65 -29.30 13.33
CA LEU A 420 5.21 -30.39 12.45
C LEU A 420 6.19 -31.57 12.41
N LYS A 421 7.50 -31.29 12.29
CA LYS A 421 8.55 -32.32 12.34
C LYS A 421 8.51 -33.09 13.66
N HIS A 422 8.38 -32.38 14.79
CA HIS A 422 8.29 -33.01 16.10
C HIS A 422 7.07 -33.93 16.21
N ASP A 423 5.91 -33.47 15.75
CA ASP A 423 4.67 -34.25 15.77
C ASP A 423 4.78 -35.54 14.94
N ILE A 424 5.42 -35.48 13.77
CA ILE A 424 5.69 -36.65 12.92
C ILE A 424 6.58 -37.67 13.62
N ILE A 425 7.63 -37.21 14.30
CA ILE A 425 8.55 -38.06 15.06
C ILE A 425 7.81 -38.71 16.23
N VAL A 426 7.05 -37.93 17.02
CA VAL A 426 6.30 -38.42 18.19
C VAL A 426 5.25 -39.46 17.77
N LYS A 427 4.60 -39.26 16.63
CA LYS A 427 3.62 -40.20 16.06
C LYS A 427 4.25 -41.41 15.35
N ASN A 428 5.58 -41.51 15.32
CA ASN A 428 6.34 -42.58 14.64
C ASN A 428 5.92 -42.78 13.17
N ILE A 429 5.65 -41.69 12.46
CA ILE A 429 5.29 -41.76 11.03
C ILE A 429 6.55 -42.07 10.22
N PHE A 430 6.49 -43.12 9.41
CA PHE A 430 7.61 -43.51 8.56
C PHE A 430 7.85 -42.47 7.46
N CYS A 431 9.06 -41.94 7.42
CA CYS A 431 9.43 -40.86 6.50
C CYS A 431 10.89 -40.97 6.08
N GLU A 432 11.16 -40.58 4.83
CA GLU A 432 12.53 -40.31 4.42
C GLU A 432 13.11 -39.17 5.27
N LYS A 433 14.42 -39.24 5.52
CA LYS A 433 15.14 -38.23 6.28
C LYS A 433 16.11 -37.48 5.39
N ASP A 434 16.29 -36.20 5.65
CA ASP A 434 17.31 -35.39 4.99
C ASP A 434 18.73 -35.75 5.50
N THR A 435 19.74 -35.05 4.99
CA THR A 435 21.14 -35.26 5.37
C THR A 435 21.42 -35.00 6.86
N ASN A 436 20.55 -34.25 7.53
CA ASN A 436 20.65 -33.94 8.96
C ASN A 436 19.84 -34.91 9.83
N GLY A 437 19.17 -35.90 9.22
CA GLY A 437 18.34 -36.88 9.92
C GLY A 437 16.91 -36.39 10.21
N ASP A 438 16.51 -35.22 9.71
CA ASP A 438 15.19 -34.65 9.89
C ASP A 438 14.18 -35.22 8.88
N PRO A 439 12.90 -35.40 9.26
CA PRO A 439 11.86 -35.83 8.34
C PRO A 439 11.73 -34.91 7.10
N LEU A 440 11.75 -35.50 5.91
CA LEU A 440 11.41 -34.85 4.63
C LEU A 440 9.88 -34.69 4.51
N ILE A 441 9.33 -33.81 5.34
CA ILE A 441 7.88 -33.60 5.45
C ILE A 441 7.25 -33.10 4.14
N SER A 442 8.03 -32.53 3.21
CA SER A 442 7.56 -32.09 1.89
C SER A 442 7.09 -33.20 0.97
N LYS A 443 7.50 -34.45 1.22
CA LYS A 443 7.02 -35.61 0.46
C LYS A 443 5.73 -36.22 1.03
N ILE A 444 5.41 -35.89 2.27
CA ILE A 444 4.40 -36.60 3.06
C ILE A 444 3.18 -35.71 3.29
N ILE A 445 3.42 -34.44 3.60
CA ILE A 445 2.35 -33.48 3.85
C ILE A 445 2.46 -32.22 2.97
N PRO A 446 2.60 -32.36 1.64
CA PRO A 446 2.79 -31.23 0.73
C PRO A 446 1.66 -30.18 0.79
N LYS A 447 0.40 -30.58 0.95
CA LYS A 447 -0.75 -29.67 1.04
C LYS A 447 -0.72 -28.87 2.34
N THR A 448 -0.40 -29.53 3.46
CA THR A 448 -0.23 -28.88 4.75
C THR A 448 0.91 -27.86 4.71
N LEU A 449 2.02 -28.18 4.05
CA LEU A 449 3.13 -27.24 3.86
C LEU A 449 2.77 -26.08 2.96
N ASN A 450 2.02 -26.31 1.88
CA ASN A 450 1.56 -25.25 1.01
C ASN A 450 0.62 -24.28 1.75
N PHE A 451 -0.28 -24.81 2.58
CA PHE A 451 -1.11 -24.01 3.48
C PHE A 451 -0.24 -23.18 4.44
N LEU A 452 0.72 -23.82 5.11
CA LEU A 452 1.62 -23.16 6.06
C LEU A 452 2.39 -22.02 5.40
N GLN A 453 3.03 -22.29 4.25
CA GLN A 453 3.78 -21.29 3.49
C GLN A 453 2.89 -20.10 3.15
N THR A 454 1.73 -20.35 2.53
CA THR A 454 0.78 -19.30 2.16
C THR A 454 0.32 -18.50 3.39
N ALA A 455 -0.01 -19.17 4.48
CA ALA A 455 -0.49 -18.51 5.70
C ALA A 455 0.57 -17.64 6.38
N VAL A 456 1.85 -18.03 6.36
CA VAL A 456 2.93 -17.19 6.91
C VAL A 456 3.16 -15.97 6.02
N TYR A 457 3.17 -16.14 4.70
CA TYR A 457 3.26 -15.01 3.77
C TYR A 457 2.08 -14.04 3.93
N VAL A 458 0.86 -14.55 4.06
CA VAL A 458 -0.32 -13.73 4.35
C VAL A 458 -0.16 -12.98 5.68
N GLN A 459 0.28 -13.65 6.74
CA GLN A 459 0.51 -12.98 8.04
C GLN A 459 1.57 -11.89 7.98
N TYR A 460 2.56 -12.04 7.10
CA TYR A 460 3.66 -11.09 6.96
C TYR A 460 3.22 -9.83 6.22
N PHE A 461 2.43 -10.00 5.16
CA PHE A 461 2.01 -8.92 4.26
C PHE A 461 0.61 -8.35 4.55
N ALA A 462 -0.12 -8.90 5.52
CA ALA A 462 -1.44 -8.42 5.90
C ALA A 462 -1.35 -7.24 6.88
N ASP A 463 -2.22 -6.26 6.70
CA ASP A 463 -2.40 -5.20 7.68
C ASP A 463 -3.03 -5.70 8.99
N GLY A 464 -2.93 -4.89 10.04
CA GLY A 464 -3.45 -5.23 11.37
C GLY A 464 -4.95 -5.56 11.36
N LYS A 465 -5.75 -4.90 10.51
CA LYS A 465 -7.19 -5.17 10.37
C LYS A 465 -7.45 -6.55 9.76
N PHE A 466 -6.75 -6.91 8.69
CA PHE A 466 -6.85 -8.23 8.08
C PHE A 466 -6.42 -9.32 9.06
N LEU A 467 -5.37 -9.11 9.85
CA LEU A 467 -4.94 -10.07 10.88
C LEU A 467 -6.01 -10.29 11.97
N VAL A 468 -6.74 -9.25 12.36
CA VAL A 468 -7.89 -9.39 13.27
C VAL A 468 -9.00 -10.21 12.61
N LEU A 469 -9.35 -9.92 11.36
CA LEU A 469 -10.34 -10.71 10.60
C LEU A 469 -9.91 -12.16 10.45
N PHE A 470 -8.62 -12.41 10.21
CA PHE A 470 -8.06 -13.75 10.13
C PHE A 470 -8.21 -14.48 11.47
N SER A 471 -7.85 -13.84 12.58
CA SER A 471 -8.05 -14.40 13.92
C SER A 471 -9.53 -14.74 14.18
N ILE A 472 -10.47 -13.86 13.82
CA ILE A 472 -11.91 -14.10 13.99
C ILE A 472 -12.38 -15.25 13.11
N ALA A 473 -11.92 -15.33 11.86
CA ALA A 473 -12.30 -16.39 10.94
C ALA A 473 -11.87 -17.78 11.48
N LEU A 474 -10.68 -17.87 12.08
CA LEU A 474 -10.22 -19.08 12.77
C LEU A 474 -11.15 -19.47 13.93
N ASP A 475 -11.67 -18.51 14.67
CA ASP A 475 -12.60 -18.73 15.78
C ASP A 475 -13.95 -19.30 15.31
N THR A 476 -14.46 -18.87 14.16
CA THR A 476 -15.72 -19.41 13.63
C THR A 476 -15.64 -20.90 13.26
N LYS A 477 -14.42 -21.40 13.02
CA LYS A 477 -14.13 -22.80 12.67
C LYS A 477 -13.76 -23.67 13.88
N HIS A 478 -13.97 -23.17 15.10
CA HIS A 478 -13.59 -23.86 16.34
C HIS A 478 -14.12 -25.29 16.50
N LYS A 479 -15.31 -25.59 15.97
CA LYS A 479 -15.89 -26.95 16.02
C LYS A 479 -15.22 -27.92 15.04
N GLU A 480 -14.78 -27.42 13.89
CA GLU A 480 -14.17 -28.21 12.82
C GLU A 480 -12.74 -28.62 13.21
N PHE A 481 -12.01 -27.74 13.90
CA PHE A 481 -10.60 -27.94 14.27
C PHE A 481 -10.35 -28.06 15.79
N ASN A 482 -11.41 -28.22 16.60
CA ASN A 482 -11.32 -28.32 18.07
C ASN A 482 -10.50 -27.18 18.73
N ILE A 483 -10.74 -25.95 18.28
CA ILE A 483 -10.03 -24.75 18.74
C ILE A 483 -10.71 -24.20 20.00
N ASN A 484 -9.93 -23.72 20.96
CA ASN A 484 -10.46 -22.95 22.10
C ASN A 484 -10.35 -21.46 21.78
N MET A 485 -11.43 -20.70 21.97
CA MET A 485 -11.49 -19.26 21.71
C MET A 485 -10.48 -18.45 22.56
N ASN A 486 -10.05 -19.00 23.69
CA ASN A 486 -9.04 -18.37 24.57
C ASN A 486 -7.59 -18.67 24.16
N ASP A 487 -7.36 -19.48 23.12
CA ASP A 487 -6.00 -19.79 22.66
C ASP A 487 -5.37 -18.61 21.91
N SER A 488 -4.06 -18.40 22.07
CA SER A 488 -3.32 -17.44 21.25
C SER A 488 -3.40 -17.81 19.77
N PHE A 489 -3.28 -16.81 18.88
CA PHE A 489 -3.32 -17.03 17.42
C PHE A 489 -2.36 -18.14 16.98
N GLU A 490 -1.11 -18.12 17.47
CA GLU A 490 -0.09 -19.13 17.18
C GLU A 490 -0.54 -20.55 17.58
N LYS A 491 -1.16 -20.70 18.76
CA LYS A 491 -1.65 -22.00 19.24
C LYS A 491 -2.83 -22.50 18.40
N ARG A 492 -3.69 -21.59 17.92
CA ARG A 492 -4.80 -21.92 17.02
C ARG A 492 -4.29 -22.37 15.65
N MET A 493 -3.31 -21.65 15.08
CA MET A 493 -2.64 -22.04 13.84
C MET A 493 -2.00 -23.43 13.94
N LYS A 494 -1.29 -23.72 15.04
CA LYS A 494 -0.69 -25.05 15.28
C LYS A 494 -1.73 -26.18 15.29
N LYS A 495 -2.91 -25.96 15.90
CA LYS A 495 -4.00 -26.97 15.89
C LYS A 495 -4.51 -27.25 14.49
N ILE A 496 -4.74 -26.22 13.69
CA ILE A 496 -5.19 -26.37 12.30
C ILE A 496 -4.15 -27.13 11.49
N LEU A 497 -2.87 -26.79 11.64
CA LEU A 497 -1.78 -27.50 10.98
C LEU A 497 -1.75 -28.99 11.34
N ILE A 498 -1.99 -29.36 12.61
CA ILE A 498 -2.12 -30.78 13.00
C ILE A 498 -3.32 -31.44 12.31
N CYS A 499 -4.49 -30.81 12.32
CA CYS A 499 -5.68 -31.39 11.69
C CYS A 499 -5.45 -31.63 10.18
N LEU A 500 -4.90 -30.63 9.49
CA LEU A 500 -4.57 -30.74 8.06
C LEU A 500 -3.53 -31.82 7.79
N MET A 501 -2.49 -31.88 8.62
CA MET A 501 -1.46 -32.91 8.56
C MET A 501 -2.09 -34.31 8.73
N GLU A 502 -2.92 -34.51 9.74
CA GLU A 502 -3.57 -35.79 10.01
C GLU A 502 -4.53 -36.20 8.89
N ASP A 503 -5.28 -35.27 8.32
CA ASP A 503 -6.17 -35.55 7.20
C ASP A 503 -5.39 -35.94 5.94
N GLU A 504 -4.30 -35.23 5.63
CA GLU A 504 -3.43 -35.56 4.51
C GLU A 504 -2.72 -36.91 4.69
N LEU A 505 -2.34 -37.26 5.92
CA LEU A 505 -1.75 -38.55 6.25
C LEU A 505 -2.73 -39.72 6.15
N LYS A 506 -4.05 -39.51 6.33
CA LYS A 506 -5.06 -40.57 6.14
C LYS A 506 -5.15 -41.01 4.68
N ASP A 507 -4.89 -40.10 3.76
CA ASP A 507 -4.90 -40.37 2.32
C ASP A 507 -3.62 -41.08 1.84
N LEU A 508 -2.57 -41.11 2.66
CA LEU A 508 -1.37 -41.89 2.42
C LEU A 508 -1.59 -43.34 2.84
N ASP A 509 -1.53 -44.26 1.88
CA ASP A 509 -1.60 -45.69 2.12
C ASP A 509 -0.33 -46.14 2.88
N LEU A 510 -0.31 -45.97 4.20
CA LEU A 510 0.82 -46.30 5.09
C LEU A 510 1.07 -47.82 5.22
N LYS A 511 0.45 -48.64 4.37
CA LYS A 511 0.68 -50.08 4.30
C LYS A 511 1.89 -50.39 3.42
N GLY A 512 3.09 -50.26 4.00
CA GLY A 512 4.34 -50.59 3.29
C GLY A 512 5.52 -50.91 4.20
N SER A 513 5.70 -52.21 4.47
CA SER A 513 6.82 -52.86 5.18
C SER A 513 6.84 -52.79 6.72
N VAL A 514 6.14 -53.75 7.32
CA VAL A 514 6.59 -54.34 8.58
C VAL A 514 7.90 -55.08 8.26
N CYS A 515 9.03 -54.49 8.59
CA CYS A 515 10.23 -55.26 8.87
C CYS A 515 10.33 -55.40 10.39
N VAL A 516 10.05 -56.62 10.86
CA VAL A 516 10.35 -57.10 12.21
C VAL A 516 11.80 -56.70 12.55
N PRO A 517 12.09 -56.12 13.73
CA PRO A 517 13.46 -55.83 14.10
C PRO A 517 14.23 -57.15 14.21
N SER A 518 15.14 -57.42 13.26
CA SER A 518 16.09 -58.50 13.40
C SER A 518 17.07 -58.15 14.52
N THR A 519 17.28 -59.13 15.37
CA THR A 519 17.94 -59.12 16.68
C THR A 519 19.45 -58.86 16.61
N GLU A 520 19.91 -57.77 15.98
CA GLU A 520 21.35 -57.47 15.85
C GLU A 520 21.78 -56.05 16.29
N SER A 521 20.90 -55.27 16.91
CA SER A 521 21.24 -53.92 17.42
C SER A 521 21.60 -53.88 18.91
N LYS A 522 22.03 -55.00 19.51
CA LYS A 522 22.48 -55.07 20.92
C LYS A 522 23.99 -55.18 21.13
N SER A 523 24.82 -55.17 20.07
CA SER A 523 26.28 -55.31 20.20
C SER A 523 27.10 -54.05 19.86
N LEU A 524 26.47 -52.94 19.50
CA LEU A 524 27.19 -51.70 19.14
C LEU A 524 27.12 -50.58 20.19
N LEU A 525 26.52 -50.85 21.37
CA LEU A 525 26.35 -49.87 22.45
C LEU A 525 27.37 -50.00 23.60
N GLU A 526 28.33 -50.93 23.52
CA GLU A 526 29.32 -51.15 24.59
C GLU A 526 30.78 -50.79 24.23
N THR A 527 31.08 -50.33 23.01
CA THR A 527 32.46 -50.03 22.61
C THR A 527 32.81 -48.54 22.47
N ALA A 528 31.90 -47.62 22.83
CA ALA A 528 32.18 -46.17 22.82
C ALA A 528 32.41 -45.57 24.22
N MET A 529 32.32 -46.36 25.29
CA MET A 529 32.68 -45.93 26.65
C MET A 529 34.09 -46.39 27.01
N THR A 530 35.12 -45.78 26.41
CA THR A 530 36.47 -45.57 26.99
C THR A 530 37.43 -45.01 25.94
N SER A 531 37.66 -43.70 25.92
CA SER A 531 39.00 -43.08 25.84
C SER A 531 38.94 -41.53 25.79
N THR A 532 39.39 -40.93 26.89
CA THR A 532 40.26 -39.74 27.04
C THR A 532 40.00 -38.38 26.33
N LYS A 533 39.71 -37.38 27.19
CA LYS A 533 39.85 -35.89 27.16
C LYS A 533 41.20 -35.30 26.61
N PRO A 534 41.46 -33.97 26.62
CA PRO A 534 40.67 -32.76 26.24
C PRO A 534 41.48 -31.69 25.43
N GLN A 535 40.80 -30.69 24.85
CA GLN A 535 41.21 -29.27 24.55
C GLN A 535 40.07 -28.69 23.68
N GLY A 536 39.48 -27.51 23.86
CA GLY A 536 39.80 -26.29 24.58
C GLY A 536 39.62 -25.13 23.60
N GLU A 537 38.40 -24.57 23.48
CA GLU A 537 38.20 -23.19 22.98
C GLU A 537 36.77 -22.71 23.31
N ILE A 538 36.73 -21.60 24.03
CA ILE A 538 35.56 -20.90 24.53
C ILE A 538 35.36 -19.69 23.61
N PHE A 539 34.15 -19.50 23.06
CA PHE A 539 33.72 -18.21 22.53
C PHE A 539 32.35 -17.84 23.10
N GLU A 540 32.39 -16.97 24.12
CA GLU A 540 31.25 -16.24 24.66
C GLU A 540 30.78 -15.16 23.66
N LYS A 541 29.47 -15.13 23.40
CA LYS A 541 28.80 -14.02 22.71
C LYS A 541 28.59 -12.87 23.69
N GLN A 542 29.32 -11.77 23.49
CA GLN A 542 29.06 -10.50 24.17
C GLN A 542 27.85 -9.78 23.56
N ALA A 543 26.83 -9.56 24.39
CA ALA A 543 25.85 -8.51 24.21
C ALA A 543 26.50 -7.16 24.53
N ARG A 544 26.34 -6.15 23.66
CA ARG A 544 26.74 -4.76 23.93
C ARG A 544 25.50 -3.89 24.12
N VAL A 545 25.30 -3.51 25.38
CA VAL A 545 24.66 -2.26 25.80
C VAL A 545 25.74 -1.16 25.76
N PRO A 546 25.41 0.11 25.44
CA PRO A 546 26.41 1.15 25.21
C PRO A 546 27.01 1.65 26.53
N SER A 547 28.33 1.72 26.61
CA SER A 547 29.07 2.35 27.69
C SER A 547 29.56 3.74 27.26
N GLU A 548 29.17 4.76 28.02
CA GLU A 548 29.84 6.06 28.03
C GLU A 548 31.26 5.95 28.60
N GLY A 549 32.18 6.67 27.96
CA GLY A 549 33.21 7.47 28.63
C GLY A 549 34.51 6.79 29.06
N SER A 550 35.62 7.16 28.39
CA SER A 550 36.93 7.28 29.06
C SER A 550 37.62 8.58 28.63
N ASN A 551 37.89 9.40 29.64
CA ASN A 551 38.59 10.67 29.65
C ASN A 551 40.08 10.57 29.28
N GLU A 552 40.63 11.64 28.69
CA GLU A 552 41.97 12.16 29.03
C GLU A 552 41.98 13.70 29.13
N ILE A 553 41.87 14.16 30.38
CA ILE A 553 42.63 15.21 31.11
C ILE A 553 43.32 16.34 30.31
N PHE A 554 42.95 17.61 30.59
CA PHE A 554 43.87 18.65 31.09
C PHE A 554 43.15 19.89 31.72
N LYS A 555 43.35 20.04 33.05
CA LYS A 555 43.47 21.25 33.92
C LYS A 555 42.36 22.34 34.05
N LYS A 556 41.94 22.50 35.33
CA LYS A 556 41.75 23.73 36.17
C LYS A 556 40.62 24.70 35.75
N ASP A 557 39.72 25.20 36.60
CA ASP A 557 39.77 25.59 38.02
C ASP A 557 38.37 25.48 38.71
N SER A 558 38.38 25.67 40.03
CA SER A 558 37.31 25.72 41.05
C SER A 558 36.09 26.60 40.71
N ASP A 559 34.87 26.44 41.26
CA ASP A 559 34.46 26.41 42.67
C ASP A 559 32.97 25.98 42.82
N LYS A 560 32.67 25.35 43.98
CA LYS A 560 31.48 25.39 44.89
C LYS A 560 30.14 25.93 44.33
N GLU A 561 28.96 25.31 44.53
CA GLU A 561 28.19 25.14 45.77
C GLU A 561 26.89 24.37 45.42
N LYS A 562 26.58 23.19 45.96
CA LYS A 562 25.72 22.89 47.13
C LYS A 562 24.29 23.51 47.14
N VAL A 563 23.31 22.60 47.20
CA VAL A 563 22.11 22.57 48.11
C VAL A 563 20.71 22.80 47.51
N ASN A 564 19.99 21.66 47.48
CA ASN A 564 18.61 21.34 47.92
C ASN A 564 17.34 21.95 47.28
N LEU A 565 16.47 21.01 46.89
CA LEU A 565 14.99 21.03 46.93
C LEU A 565 14.43 21.59 48.25
N PRO A 566 13.16 22.03 48.27
CA PRO A 566 12.18 21.14 48.88
C PRO A 566 10.77 21.15 48.25
N ILE A 567 10.10 20.04 48.58
CA ILE A 567 8.66 19.72 48.58
C ILE A 567 7.91 20.62 49.57
N SER A 568 6.64 20.96 49.32
CA SER A 568 5.50 20.67 50.24
C SER A 568 4.19 21.36 49.83
N GLU A 569 3.13 20.71 50.29
CA GLU A 569 1.71 20.85 50.01
C GLU A 569 1.04 22.02 50.75
N GLU A 570 -0.26 22.14 50.45
CA GLU A 570 -1.37 22.55 51.35
C GLU A 570 -1.81 24.02 51.43
N ASN A 571 -3.06 24.20 50.99
CA ASN A 571 -4.22 24.60 51.79
C ASN A 571 -4.95 25.95 51.47
N GLN A 572 -6.25 25.75 51.28
CA GLN A 572 -7.39 26.55 51.77
C GLN A 572 -7.94 27.77 50.98
N LYS A 573 -9.16 27.53 50.45
CA LYS A 573 -10.42 28.25 50.72
C LYS A 573 -10.37 29.78 50.84
N ARG A 574 -11.14 30.45 49.96
CA ARG A 574 -12.25 31.36 50.33
C ARG A 574 -13.04 31.83 49.10
N LEU A 575 -14.35 31.55 49.12
CA LEU A 575 -15.41 32.33 48.46
C LEU A 575 -15.62 33.65 49.20
N PRO A 576 -16.16 34.70 48.54
CA PRO A 576 -17.60 35.03 48.63
C PRO A 576 -18.23 35.25 47.24
N GLU A 577 -19.45 34.77 46.96
CA GLU A 577 -20.76 35.44 47.21
C GLU A 577 -20.86 36.84 46.56
N THR A 578 -21.44 36.90 45.35
CA THR A 578 -22.80 37.40 45.00
C THR A 578 -22.88 38.90 44.75
N GLU A 579 -23.29 39.29 43.53
CA GLU A 579 -24.47 40.14 43.33
C GLU A 579 -24.95 40.14 41.86
N LYS A 580 -26.26 39.98 41.70
CA LYS A 580 -27.05 40.18 40.46
C LYS A 580 -27.34 41.68 40.28
N LYS A 581 -27.44 42.12 39.01
CA LYS A 581 -28.47 43.05 38.45
C LYS A 581 -28.11 43.30 36.97
N GLU A 582 -28.87 42.77 36.01
CA GLU A 582 -30.07 43.38 35.38
C GLU A 582 -29.77 44.61 34.49
N SER A 583 -30.03 44.40 33.18
CA SER A 583 -30.59 45.33 32.18
C SER A 583 -29.97 46.71 31.96
N ASN A 584 -29.36 46.88 30.77
CA ASN A 584 -29.93 47.65 29.65
C ASN A 584 -29.27 47.26 28.33
#